data_AF-A0A937PR62-F1
#
_entry.id   AF-A0A937PR62-F1
#
_cell.length_a   1.000
_cell.length_b   1.000
_cell.length_c   1.000
_cell.angle_alpha   90.00
_cell.angle_beta   90.00
_cell.angle_gamma   90.00
#
_symmetry.space_group_name_H-M   'P 1'
#
loop_
_entity.id
_entity.type
_entity.pdbx_description
1 polymer ?
#
loop_
_entity_poly.entity_id
_entity_poly.type
_entity_poly.pdbx_seq_one_letter_code
_entity_poly.pdbx_strand_id
1 'polypeptide(L)'
;MPLIAANLAAGAILTFALSMLEVSDSLILAQNDAFNPVTRTIYRIYLSDYAITGEMVASALGVWAMAFLAATLVGATVLMGKRLGMLFRA
;
A
#
# COMPACT_ATOMS: atom_id res chain seq x y z
N MET A 1 0.31 24.44 -13.67
CA MET A 1 0.79 23.41 -12.72
C MET A 1 -0.03 23.23 -11.43
N PRO A 2 -0.63 24.24 -10.77
CA PRO A 2 -1.24 24.02 -9.45
C PRO A 2 -2.52 23.16 -9.47
N LEU A 3 -3.26 23.13 -10.58
CA LEU A 3 -4.50 22.33 -10.75
C LEU A 3 -4.26 20.82 -10.73
N ILE A 4 -3.16 20.34 -11.33
CA ILE A 4 -2.87 18.90 -11.47
C ILE A 4 -2.10 18.33 -10.27
N ALA A 5 -1.46 19.17 -9.46
CA ALA A 5 -0.56 18.73 -8.39
C ALA A 5 -1.25 17.84 -7.34
N ALA A 6 -2.51 18.10 -7.01
CA ALA A 6 -3.28 17.28 -6.06
C ALA A 6 -3.60 15.89 -6.63
N ASN A 7 -3.97 15.83 -7.92
CA ASN A 7 -4.27 14.58 -8.60
C ASN A 7 -2.98 13.75 -8.78
N LEU A 8 -1.86 14.41 -9.08
CA LEU A 8 -0.53 13.78 -9.15
C LEU A 8 -0.10 13.23 -7.79
N ALA A 9 -0.29 13.98 -6.71
CA ALA A 9 0.02 13.54 -5.36
C ALA A 9 -0.87 12.36 -4.91
N ALA A 10 -2.17 12.42 -5.18
CA ALA A 10 -3.08 11.30 -4.92
C ALA A 10 -2.71 10.06 -5.74
N GLY A 11 -2.37 10.25 -7.02
CA GLY A 11 -1.83 9.19 -7.88
C GLY A 11 -0.55 8.59 -7.30
N ALA A 12 0.41 9.41 -6.88
CA ALA A 12 1.66 8.96 -6.28
C ALA A 12 1.45 8.14 -4.99
N ILE A 13 0.52 8.56 -4.13
CA ILE A 13 0.15 7.83 -2.91
C ILE A 13 -0.41 6.44 -3.27
N LEU A 14 -1.34 6.39 -4.23
CA LEU A 14 -1.97 5.14 -4.65
C LEU A 14 -0.96 4.21 -5.34
N THR A 15 -0.13 4.72 -6.24
CA THR A 15 0.91 3.94 -6.91
C THR A 15 1.91 3.38 -5.89
N PHE A 16 2.33 4.18 -4.91
CA PHE A 16 3.21 3.70 -3.83
C PHE A 16 2.57 2.56 -3.03
N ALA A 17 1.31 2.73 -2.61
CA ALA A 17 0.60 1.71 -1.83
C ALA A 17 0.42 0.41 -2.62
N LEU A 18 0.03 0.51 -3.89
CA LEU A 18 -0.18 -0.64 -4.77
C LEU A 18 1.14 -1.35 -5.09
N SER A 19 2.24 -0.64 -5.34
CA SER A 19 3.54 -1.27 -5.56
C SER A 19 4.07 -2.01 -4.32
N MET A 20 3.80 -1.49 -3.10
CA MET A 20 4.18 -2.18 -1.86
C MET A 20 3.32 -3.41 -1.55
N LEU A 21 2.11 -3.47 -2.10
CA LEU A 21 1.15 -4.56 -1.93
C LEU A 21 1.02 -5.44 -3.18
N GLU A 22 1.85 -5.21 -4.19
CA GLU A 22 1.87 -6.00 -5.41
C GLU A 22 2.45 -7.39 -5.13
N VAL A 23 1.88 -8.41 -5.76
CA VAL A 23 2.22 -9.82 -5.48
C VAL A 23 2.80 -10.52 -6.71
N SER A 24 2.38 -10.13 -7.91
CA SER A 24 2.69 -10.87 -9.14
C SER A 24 4.18 -10.85 -9.48
N ASP A 25 4.75 -9.66 -9.67
CA ASP A 25 6.15 -9.51 -10.08
C ASP A 25 7.11 -9.62 -8.89
N SER A 26 6.68 -9.18 -7.72
CA SER A 26 7.47 -9.18 -6.50
C SER A 26 7.81 -10.57 -5.97
N LEU A 27 6.88 -11.54 -6.06
CA LEU A 27 7.15 -12.91 -5.65
C LEU A 27 8.23 -13.57 -6.52
N ILE A 28 8.27 -13.22 -7.81
CA ILE A 28 9.19 -13.80 -8.79
C ILE A 28 10.56 -13.09 -8.77
N LEU A 29 10.56 -11.76 -8.71
CA LEU A 29 11.75 -10.92 -8.93
C LEU A 29 12.44 -10.45 -7.65
N ALA A 30 11.73 -10.27 -6.54
CA ALA A 30 12.33 -9.75 -5.31
C ALA A 30 12.99 -10.88 -4.51
N GLN A 31 14.13 -11.40 -4.97
CA GLN A 31 14.89 -12.44 -4.25
C GLN A 31 15.84 -11.88 -3.18
N ASN A 32 16.08 -10.57 -3.19
CA ASN A 32 16.91 -9.87 -2.21
C ASN A 32 16.05 -9.36 -1.04
N ASP A 33 16.43 -9.75 0.18
CA ASP A 33 15.73 -9.36 1.42
C ASP A 33 15.69 -7.84 1.65
N ALA A 34 16.69 -7.10 1.15
CA ALA A 34 16.76 -5.65 1.30
C ALA A 34 15.65 -4.90 0.52
N PHE A 35 15.07 -5.53 -0.51
CA PHE A 35 14.05 -4.93 -1.39
C PHE A 35 12.77 -5.75 -1.39
N ASN A 36 12.50 -6.46 -0.30
CA ASN A 36 11.39 -7.37 -0.20
C ASN A 36 10.08 -6.61 0.12
N PRO A 37 9.06 -6.63 -0.75
CA PRO A 37 7.79 -5.95 -0.47
C PRO A 37 7.00 -6.65 0.64
N VAL A 38 6.01 -5.94 1.17
CA VAL A 38 5.24 -6.34 2.36
C VAL A 38 4.53 -7.67 2.12
N THR A 39 3.87 -7.82 0.97
CA THR A 39 3.13 -9.03 0.59
C THR A 39 4.02 -10.27 0.49
N ARG A 40 5.23 -10.16 -0.07
CA ARG A 40 6.18 -11.28 -0.10
C ARG A 40 6.67 -11.64 1.30
N THR A 41 6.85 -10.66 2.19
CA THR A 41 7.21 -10.92 3.60
C THR A 41 6.10 -11.69 4.31
N ILE A 42 4.85 -11.27 4.16
CA ILE A 42 3.67 -11.95 4.73
C ILE A 42 3.61 -13.40 4.22
N TYR A 43 3.80 -13.60 2.90
CA TYR A 43 3.79 -14.93 2.29
C TYR A 43 4.89 -15.85 2.85
N ARG A 44 6.10 -15.33 3.08
CA ARG A 44 7.19 -16.12 3.68
C ARG A 44 6.92 -16.49 5.14
N ILE A 45 6.32 -15.59 5.92
CA ILE A 45 5.91 -15.89 7.30
C ILE A 45 4.84 -16.98 7.32
N TYR A 46 3.88 -16.92 6.40
CA TYR A 46 2.86 -17.95 6.22
C TYR A 46 3.48 -19.31 5.87
N LEU A 47 4.45 -19.35 4.95
CA LEU A 47 5.14 -20.57 4.53
C LEU A 47 6.22 -21.05 5.53
N SER A 48 6.45 -20.35 6.63
CA SER A 48 7.52 -20.70 7.56
C SER A 48 7.11 -21.92 8.40
N ASP A 49 7.51 -23.12 7.97
CA ASP A 49 7.24 -24.40 8.66
C ASP A 49 7.73 -24.46 10.11
N TYR A 50 8.69 -23.61 10.50
CA TYR A 50 9.25 -23.56 11.85
C TYR A 50 8.46 -22.65 12.82
N ALA A 51 7.50 -21.87 12.33
CA ALA A 51 6.73 -20.94 13.16
C ALA A 51 5.35 -21.54 13.47
N ILE A 52 5.17 -22.02 14.71
CA ILE A 52 3.86 -22.50 15.23
C ILE A 52 2.76 -21.42 15.05
N THR A 53 3.15 -20.14 14.98
CA THR A 53 2.24 -19.00 14.86
C THR A 53 2.26 -18.33 13.47
N GLY A 54 2.89 -18.94 12.45
CA GLY A 54 3.08 -18.32 11.13
C GLY A 54 1.78 -17.82 10.50
N GLU A 55 0.72 -18.62 10.52
CA GLU A 55 -0.60 -18.26 9.98
C GLU A 55 -1.26 -17.10 10.73
N MET A 56 -1.24 -17.11 12.07
CA MET A 56 -1.82 -16.05 12.89
C MET A 56 -1.09 -14.72 12.67
N VAL A 57 0.24 -14.75 12.60
CA VAL A 57 1.05 -13.55 12.35
C VAL A 57 0.83 -13.03 10.94
N ALA A 58 0.79 -13.92 9.93
CA ALA A 58 0.50 -13.53 8.55
C ALA A 58 -0.90 -12.89 8.41
N SER A 59 -1.91 -13.45 9.08
CA SER A 59 -3.26 -12.88 9.12
C SER A 59 -3.28 -11.49 9.77
N ALA A 60 -2.61 -11.33 10.92
CA ALA A 60 -2.50 -10.04 11.59
C ALA A 60 -1.79 -8.98 10.73
N LEU A 61 -0.71 -9.35 10.05
CA LEU A 61 -0.03 -8.47 9.10
C LEU A 61 -0.89 -8.14 7.88
N GLY A 62 -1.72 -9.09 7.42
CA GLY A 62 -2.72 -8.87 6.38
C GLY A 62 -3.74 -7.80 6.78
N VAL A 63 -4.25 -7.83 8.02
CA VAL A 63 -5.15 -6.79 8.54
C VAL A 63 -4.46 -5.42 8.59
N TRP A 64 -3.19 -5.38 9.02
CA TRP A 64 -2.40 -4.14 8.99
C TRP A 64 -2.20 -3.60 7.57
N ALA A 65 -1.93 -4.48 6.60
CA ALA A 65 -1.82 -4.11 5.20
C ALA A 65 -3.14 -3.54 4.64
N MET A 66 -4.28 -4.14 5.00
CA MET A 66 -5.61 -3.62 4.65
C MET A 66 -5.89 -2.26 5.30
N ALA A 67 -5.50 -2.07 6.57
CA ALA A 67 -5.64 -0.79 7.26
C ALA A 67 -4.77 0.29 6.62
N PHE A 68 -3.52 -0.04 6.26
CA PHE A 68 -2.63 0.85 5.51
C PHE A 68 -3.23 1.23 4.15
N LEU A 69 -3.71 0.26 3.37
CA LEU A 69 -4.37 0.51 2.09
C LEU A 69 -5.59 1.42 2.26
N ALA A 70 -6.46 1.15 3.23
CA ALA A 70 -7.61 1.98 3.54
C ALA A 70 -7.19 3.42 3.90
N ALA A 71 -6.15 3.59 4.72
CA ALA A 71 -5.61 4.90 5.07
C ALA A 71 -5.11 5.68 3.84
N THR A 72 -4.41 5.01 2.91
CA THR A 72 -3.94 5.65 1.68
C THR A 72 -5.08 6.03 0.74
N LEU A 73 -6.12 5.20 0.61
CA LEU A 73 -7.34 5.52 -0.14
C LEU A 73 -8.08 6.71 0.46
N VAL A 74 -8.26 6.74 1.79
CA VAL A 74 -8.87 7.88 2.48
C VAL A 74 -8.00 9.15 2.31
N GLY A 75 -6.68 9.03 2.45
CA GLY A 75 -5.76 10.13 2.24
C GLY A 75 -5.85 10.71 0.82
N ALA A 76 -5.85 9.85 -0.20
CA ALA A 76 -5.99 10.24 -1.60
C ALA A 76 -7.33 10.93 -1.89
N THR A 77 -8.44 10.39 -1.36
CA THR A 77 -9.78 10.97 -1.55
C THR A 77 -9.93 12.32 -0.84
N VAL A 78 -9.42 12.47 0.39
CA VAL A 78 -9.42 13.75 1.13
C VAL A 78 -8.58 14.80 0.40
N LEU A 79 -7.42 14.42 -0.14
CA LEU A 79 -6.54 15.34 -0.88
C LEU A 79 -7.22 15.88 -2.15
N MET A 80 -7.96 15.02 -2.87
CA MET A 80 -8.77 15.41 -4.02
C MET A 80 -9.96 16.30 -3.62
N GLY A 81 -10.72 15.91 -2.60
CA GLY A 81 -11.94 16.62 -2.15
C GLY A 81 -11.69 18.03 -1.61
N LYS A 82 -10.56 18.26 -0.91
CA LYS A 82 -10.19 19.59 -0.40
C LYS A 82 -10.00 20.64 -1.51
N ARG A 83 -9.61 20.24 -2.72
CA ARG A 83 -9.36 21.17 -3.85
C ARG A 83 -10.60 21.47 -4.67
N LEU A 84 -11.56 20.54 -4.79
CA LEU A 84 -12.87 20.82 -5.38
C LEU A 84 -13.54 22.00 -4.65
N GLY A 85 -13.52 22.02 -3.32
CA GLY A 85 -14.04 23.14 -2.53
C GLY A 85 -13.26 24.46 -2.65
N MET A 86 -11.97 24.42 -3.06
CA MET A 86 -11.19 25.63 -3.33
C MET A 86 -11.42 26.17 -4.75
N LEU A 87 -11.77 25.32 -5.71
CA LEU A 87 -12.13 25.72 -7.07
C LEU A 87 -13.44 26.51 -7.13
N PHE A 88 -14.38 26.25 -6.22
CA PHE A 88 -15.64 26.99 -6.10
C PHE A 88 -15.54 28.25 -5.20
N ARG A 89 -14.37 28.56 -4.64
CA ARG A 89 -14.13 29.77 -3.83
C ARG A 89 -13.37 30.87 -4.60
N ALA A 90 -12.95 30.60 -5.84
CA ALA A 90 -12.38 31.56 -6.78
C ALA A 90 -13.42 31.91 -7.85
#